data_AF-A0A7R6SYV5-F1
#
_entry.id   AF-A0A7R6SYV5-F1
#
_cell.length_a   1.000
_cell.length_b   1.000
_cell.length_c   1.000
_cell.angle_alpha   90.00
_cell.angle_beta   90.00
_cell.angle_gamma   90.00
#
_symmetry.space_group_name_H-M   'P 1'
#
loop_
_entity.id
_entity.type
_entity.pdbx_description
1 polymer ?
#
loop_
_entity_poly.entity_id
_entity_poly.type
_entity_poly.pdbx_seq_one_letter_code
_entity_poly.pdbx_strand_id
1 'polypeptide(L)' 'MDDKCKKIMECISDYLDGEATEELCKMVEKHLLECSECKCVFENLKNTVEMLHNLPEEEIPGNIEQSVLKKLKKILFK' A
#
# COMPACT_ATOMS: atom_id res chain seq x y z
N MET A 1 -22.16 -7.39 10.46
CA MET A 1 -20.90 -7.48 9.70
C MET A 1 -20.66 -8.96 9.38
N ASP A 2 -20.71 -9.31 8.10
CA ASP A 2 -20.56 -10.68 7.59
C ASP A 2 -19.13 -11.22 7.78
N ASP A 3 -18.95 -12.54 7.89
CA ASP A 3 -17.62 -13.12 8.06
C ASP A 3 -16.73 -12.95 6.83
N LYS A 4 -17.30 -12.85 5.62
CA LYS A 4 -16.50 -12.51 4.43
C LYS A 4 -16.00 -11.08 4.47
N CYS A 5 -16.82 -10.14 4.95
CA CYS A 5 -16.41 -8.75 5.13
C CYS A 5 -15.20 -8.65 6.08
N LYS A 6 -15.20 -9.39 7.19
CA LYS A 6 -14.05 -9.43 8.11
C LYS A 6 -12.80 -9.95 7.42
N LYS A 7 -12.94 -11.07 6.69
CA LYS A 7 -11.81 -11.65 5.95
C LYS A 7 -11.23 -10.72 4.90
N ILE A 8 -12.09 -9.94 4.22
CA ILE A 8 -11.62 -8.89 3.30
C ILE A 8 -10.89 -7.79 4.06
N MET A 9 -11.43 -7.31 5.18
CA MET A 9 -10.78 -6.27 5.97
C MET A 9 -9.41 -6.69 6.51
N GLU A 10 -9.19 -7.98 6.75
CA GLU A 10 -7.89 -8.52 7.18
C GLU A 10 -6.83 -8.50 6.06
N CYS A 11 -7.24 -8.53 4.78
CA CYS A 11 -6.33 -8.67 3.65
C CYS A 11 -6.34 -7.49 2.67
N ILE A 12 -7.16 -6.47 2.93
CA ILE A 12 -7.34 -5.33 2.04
C ILE A 12 -6.10 -4.44 1.94
N SER A 13 -5.28 -4.40 3.01
CA SER A 13 -3.99 -3.69 3.00
C SER A 13 -3.00 -4.39 2.07
N ASP A 14 -2.81 -5.71 2.23
CA ASP A 14 -1.95 -6.51 1.34
C ASP A 14 -2.38 -6.37 -0.13
N TYR A 15 -3.69 -6.28 -0.39
CA TYR A 15 -4.22 -6.04 -1.74
C TYR A 15 -3.86 -4.64 -2.26
N LEU A 16 -3.98 -3.59 -1.45
CA LEU A 16 -3.61 -2.22 -1.82
C LEU A 16 -2.10 -2.07 -2.04
N ASP A 17 -1.29 -2.75 -1.24
CA ASP A 17 0.17 -2.70 -1.30
C ASP A 17 0.73 -3.59 -2.42
N GLY A 18 -0.11 -4.39 -3.07
CA GLY A 18 0.28 -5.31 -4.15
C GLY A 18 1.01 -6.56 -3.68
N GLU A 19 0.91 -6.88 -2.39
CA GLU A 19 1.54 -8.04 -1.73
C GLU A 19 0.59 -9.25 -1.61
N ALA A 20 -0.69 -9.07 -1.93
CA ALA A 20 -1.69 -10.13 -1.92
C ALA A 20 -1.41 -11.21 -2.98
N THR A 21 -1.77 -12.46 -2.65
CA THR A 21 -1.73 -13.57 -3.61
C THR A 21 -2.82 -13.42 -4.67
N GLU A 22 -2.66 -14.07 -5.83
CA GLU A 22 -3.66 -14.03 -6.91
C GLU A 22 -5.05 -14.52 -6.45
N GLU A 23 -5.08 -15.54 -5.58
CA GLU A 23 -6.33 -16.06 -5.00
C GLU A 23 -7.01 -15.02 -4.12
N LEU A 24 -6.22 -14.26 -3.36
CA LEU A 24 -6.71 -13.21 -2.47
C LEU A 24 -7.22 -12.01 -3.27
N CYS A 25 -6.50 -11.60 -4.32
CA CYS A 25 -6.95 -10.54 -5.24
C CYS A 25 -8.33 -10.86 -5.82
N LYS A 26 -8.52 -12.07 -6.35
CA LYS A 26 -9.83 -12.51 -6.89
C LYS A 26 -10.92 -12.50 -5.84
N MET A 27 -10.60 -12.88 -4.60
CA MET A 27 -11.55 -12.87 -3.49
C MET A 27 -11.99 -11.44 -3.13
N VAL A 28 -11.04 -10.51 -3.03
CA VAL A 28 -11.27 -9.09 -2.75
C VAL A 28 -12.10 -8.48 -3.87
N GLU A 29 -11.68 -8.62 -5.13
CA GLU A 29 -12.38 -8.08 -6.29
C GLU A 29 -13.82 -8.56 -6.36
N LYS A 30 -14.06 -9.87 -6.19
CA LYS A 30 -15.42 -10.42 -6.16
C LYS A 30 -16.26 -9.81 -5.05
N HIS A 31 -15.71 -9.68 -3.84
CA HIS A 31 -16.46 -9.15 -2.72
C HIS A 31 -16.79 -7.66 -2.87
N LEU A 32 -15.86 -6.86 -3.40
CA LEU A 32 -16.07 -5.43 -3.65
C LEU A 32 -17.15 -5.18 -4.72
N LEU A 33 -17.42 -6.15 -5.60
CA LEU A 33 -18.55 -6.10 -6.54
C LEU A 33 -19.90 -6.37 -5.86
N GLU A 34 -19.93 -7.22 -4.83
CA GLU A 34 -21.16 -7.70 -4.19
C GLU A 34 -21.51 -6.93 -2.90
N CYS A 35 -20.54 -6.28 -2.25
CA CYS A 35 -20.72 -5.61 -0.96
C CYS A 35 -20.42 -4.11 -1.03
N SER A 36 -21.48 -3.29 -0.97
CA SER A 36 -21.38 -1.83 -0.96
C SER A 36 -20.67 -1.27 0.27
N GLU A 37 -20.80 -1.92 1.44
CA GLU A 37 -20.13 -1.49 2.67
C GLU A 37 -18.61 -1.63 2.54
N CYS A 38 -18.12 -2.80 2.15
CA CYS A 38 -16.69 -3.03 1.95
C CYS A 38 -16.14 -2.19 0.80
N LYS A 39 -16.92 -1.96 -0.27
CA LYS A 39 -16.54 -1.03 -1.33
C LYS A 39 -16.33 0.39 -0.81
N CYS A 40 -17.24 0.90 0.02
CA CYS A 40 -17.10 2.22 0.63
C CYS A 40 -15.83 2.31 1.50
N VAL A 41 -15.55 1.28 2.31
CA VAL A 41 -14.33 1.24 3.14
C VAL A 41 -13.08 1.22 2.28
N PHE A 42 -13.06 0.40 1.23
CA PHE A 42 -11.95 0.33 0.27
C PHE A 42 -11.64 1.68 -0.37
N GLU A 43 -12.66 2.37 -0.91
CA GLU A 43 -12.48 3.68 -1.55
C GLU A 43 -11.95 4.71 -0.55
N ASN A 44 -12.44 4.72 0.69
CA ASN A 44 -11.92 5.62 1.72
C ASN A 44 -10.45 5.36 2.06
N LEU A 45 -10.08 4.08 2.19
CA LEU A 45 -8.70 3.70 2.46
C LEU A 45 -7.78 4.09 1.29
N LYS A 46 -8.20 3.79 0.05
CA LYS A 46 -7.49 4.17 -1.17
C LYS A 46 -7.28 5.69 -1.26
N ASN A 47 -8.33 6.47 -1.03
CA ASN A 47 -8.24 7.93 -1.02
C ASN A 47 -7.24 8.44 0.04
N THR A 48 -7.22 7.81 1.22
CA THR A 48 -6.25 8.15 2.27
C THR A 48 -4.82 7.92 1.80
N VAL A 49 -4.55 6.79 1.14
CA VAL A 49 -3.23 6.48 0.55
C VAL A 49 -2.87 7.51 -0.53
N GLU A 50 -3.79 7.82 -1.43
CA GLU A 50 -3.56 8.83 -2.48
C GLU A 50 -3.30 10.22 -1.89
N MET A 51 -3.99 10.62 -0.83
CA MET A 51 -3.74 11.89 -0.13
C MET A 51 -2.33 11.93 0.48
N LEU A 52 -1.88 10.83 1.08
CA LEU A 52 -0.54 10.73 1.64
C LEU A 52 0.55 10.80 0.55
N HIS A 53 0.33 10.17 -0.60
CA HIS A 53 1.26 10.25 -1.73
C HIS A 53 1.33 11.64 -2.37
N ASN A 54 0.27 12.45 -2.25
CA ASN A 54 0.24 13.81 -2.78
C ASN A 54 0.77 14.87 -1.80
N LEU A 55 1.27 14.46 -0.64
CA LEU A 55 1.96 15.38 0.26
C LEU A 55 3.23 15.92 -0.42
N PRO A 56 3.58 17.20 -0.20
CA PRO A 56 4.79 17.76 -0.77
C PRO A 56 5.99 16.94 -0.32
N GLU A 57 6.80 16.50 -1.29
CA GLU A 57 8.09 15.89 -1.00
C GLU A 57 8.97 16.92 -0.29
N GLU A 58 9.43 16.61 0.92
CA GLU A 58 10.48 17.39 1.54
C GLU A 58 11.79 17.17 0.76
N GLU A 59 12.45 18.26 0.38
CA GLU A 59 13.77 18.18 -0.21
C GLU A 59 14.74 17.51 0.77
N ILE A 60 15.35 16.41 0.33
CA ILE A 60 16.40 15.75 1.10
C ILE A 60 17.55 16.76 1.29
N PRO A 61 18.01 17.02 2.52
CA PRO A 61 19.17 17.87 2.75
C PRO A 61 20.36 17.38 1.92
N GLY A 62 20.95 18.23 1.08
CA GLY A 62 21.92 17.82 0.04
C GLY A 62 23.19 17.11 0.54
N ASN A 63 23.44 17.09 1.86
CA ASN A 63 24.51 16.32 2.49
C ASN A 63 24.17 14.83 2.70
N ILE A 64 22.87 14.47 2.75
CA ILE A 64 22.42 13.10 3.00
C ILE A 64 22.59 12.24 1.76
N GLU A 65 22.22 12.73 0.58
CA GLU A 65 22.35 11.99 -0.68
C GLU A 65 23.80 11.52 -0.89
N GLN A 66 24.77 12.42 -0.72
CA GLN A 66 26.19 12.14 -0.85
C GLN A 66 26.68 11.12 0.20
N SER A 67 26.20 11.24 1.44
CA SER A 67 26.56 10.34 2.54
C SER A 67 26.04 8.92 2.31
N VAL A 68 24.80 8.78 1.82
CA VAL A 68 24.17 7.50 1.48
C VAL A 68 24.89 6.85 0.29
N LEU A 69 25.09 7.58 -0.81
CA LEU A 69 25.80 7.07 -1.99
C LEU A 69 27.22 6.60 -1.64
N LYS A 70 27.94 7.35 -0.79
CA LYS A 70 29.28 6.97 -0.34
C LYS A 70 29.28 5.66 0.46
N LYS A 71 28.29 5.46 1.32
CA LYS A 71 28.13 4.20 2.09
C LYS A 71 27.72 3.03 1.19
N LEU A 72 26.79 3.23 0.27
CA LEU A 72 26.35 2.20 -0.69
C LEU A 72 27.50 1.71 -1.57
N LYS A 73 28.30 2.62 -2.13
CA LYS A 73 29.51 2.24 -2.90
C LYS A 73 30.48 1.40 -2.08
N LYS A 74 30.66 1.74 -0.80
CA LYS A 74 31.56 0.97 0.09
C LYS A 74 31.06 -0.44 0.40
N ILE A 75 29.74 -0.68 0.32
CA ILE A 75 29.12 -1.98 0.58
C ILE A 75 29.05 -2.82 -0.71
N LEU A 76 28.68 -2.21 -1.84
CA LEU A 76 28.48 -2.88 -3.12
C LEU A 76 29.79 -3.23 -3.86
N PHE A 77 30.86 -2.49 -3.60
CA PHE A 77 32.19 -2.73 -4.21
C PHE A 77 33.21 -3.29 -3.21
N LYS A 78 32.76 -4.14 -2.28
CA LYS A 78 33.61 -4.82 -1.29
C LYS A 78 33.84 -6.28 -1.67
#